data_AF-A0A256LG08-F1
#
_entry.id   AF-A0A256LG08-F1
#
_cell.length_a   1.000
_cell.length_b   1.000
_cell.length_c   1.000
_cell.angle_alpha   90.00
_cell.angle_beta   90.00
_cell.angle_gamma   90.00
#
_symmetry.space_group_name_H-M   'P 1'
#
loop_
_entity.id
_entity.type
_entity.pdbx_description
1 polymer ?
#
loop_
_entity_poly.entity_id
_entity_poly.type
_entity_poly.pdbx_seq_one_letter_code
_entity_poly.pdbx_strand_id
1 'polypeptide(L)'
;MVTERNFIKAWENRRLVAGAIKAAGVRTDYQDYADLLQDGVLIYAGMLEESSGEDIDKLAFKKIFWHTLDELRKIQRRSERNEEINNGTELGTTEVDWDNLVVLKDEVKKLKETERLLFFEHLLGQREVTALVEQAGCSRRTLQRVKKDLLLKLRKALEK
;
A
#
# COMPACT_ATOMS: atom_id res chain seq x y z
N MET A 1 -8.91 -16.90 34.56
CA MET A 1 -7.45 -16.80 34.75
C MET A 1 -6.87 -18.15 34.35
N VAL A 2 -5.89 -18.19 33.44
CA VAL A 2 -5.35 -19.46 32.92
C VAL A 2 -4.50 -20.12 34.01
N THR A 3 -4.73 -21.40 34.29
CA THR A 3 -3.90 -22.15 35.24
C THR A 3 -2.59 -22.56 34.59
N GLU A 4 -1.54 -22.70 35.41
CA GLU A 4 -0.22 -23.18 34.96
C GLU A 4 -0.33 -24.51 34.20
N ARG A 5 -1.15 -25.43 34.70
CA ARG A 5 -1.37 -26.75 34.07
C ARG A 5 -1.89 -26.64 32.64
N ASN A 6 -2.89 -25.79 32.40
CA ASN A 6 -3.48 -25.65 31.07
C ASN A 6 -2.61 -24.80 30.14
N PHE A 7 -1.85 -23.85 30.69
CA PHE A 7 -0.82 -23.14 29.93
C PHE A 7 0.26 -24.11 29.42
N ILE A 8 0.80 -24.97 30.28
CA ILE A 8 1.80 -25.97 29.90
C ILE A 8 1.24 -26.91 28.82
N LYS A 9 0.02 -27.43 28.99
CA LYS A 9 -0.63 -28.27 27.97
C LYS A 9 -0.76 -27.56 26.62
N ALA A 10 -1.19 -26.30 26.62
CA ALA A 10 -1.30 -25.52 25.39
C ALA A 10 0.07 -25.27 24.73
N TRP A 11 1.11 -25.04 25.53
CA TRP A 11 2.48 -24.86 25.06
C TRP A 11 3.10 -26.13 24.48
N GLU A 12 2.84 -27.28 25.11
CA GLU A 12 3.25 -28.59 24.58
C GLU A 12 2.59 -28.86 23.23
N ASN A 13 1.31 -28.49 23.07
CA ASN A 13 0.57 -28.58 21.81
C ASN A 13 0.60 -27.28 20.97
N ARG A 14 1.66 -26.47 21.10
CA ARG A 14 1.84 -25.23 20.31
C ARG A 14 1.90 -25.46 18.80
N ARG A 15 2.10 -26.70 18.35
CA ARG A 15 2.05 -27.06 16.92
C ARG A 15 0.65 -26.81 16.34
N LEU A 16 -0.41 -27.00 17.12
CA LEU A 16 -1.77 -26.64 16.72
C LEU A 16 -1.90 -25.14 16.51
N VAL A 17 -1.38 -24.36 17.45
CA VAL A 17 -1.36 -22.88 17.40
C VAL A 17 -0.58 -22.39 16.18
N ALA A 18 0.64 -22.88 15.98
CA ALA A 18 1.47 -22.56 14.83
C ALA A 18 0.79 -22.95 13.50
N GLY A 19 0.04 -24.07 13.49
CA GLY A 19 -0.76 -24.49 12.35
C GLY A 19 -1.89 -23.51 12.02
N ALA A 20 -2.60 -23.00 13.03
CA ALA A 20 -3.66 -22.02 12.85
C ALA A 20 -3.12 -20.67 12.34
N ILE A 21 -2.00 -20.21 12.90
CA ILE A 21 -1.29 -18.98 12.47
C ILE A 21 -0.82 -19.12 11.01
N LYS A 22 -0.25 -20.29 10.67
CA LYS A 22 0.16 -20.60 9.29
C LYS A 22 -1.03 -20.61 8.34
N ALA A 23 -2.17 -21.16 8.76
CA ALA A 23 -3.39 -21.16 7.95
C ALA A 23 -3.93 -19.75 7.70
N ALA A 24 -3.72 -18.81 8.64
CA ALA A 24 -4.02 -17.39 8.46
C ALA A 24 -3.05 -16.65 7.52
N GLY A 25 -2.06 -17.35 6.95
CA GLY A 25 -1.11 -16.80 5.98
C GLY A 25 0.17 -16.25 6.60
N VAL A 26 0.37 -16.41 7.92
CA VAL A 26 1.56 -15.89 8.62
C VAL A 26 2.67 -16.93 8.64
N ARG A 27 3.85 -16.54 8.15
CA ARG A 27 5.06 -17.36 8.18
C ARG A 27 5.89 -17.09 9.43
N THR A 28 6.80 -18.01 9.76
CA THR A 28 7.67 -17.93 10.94
C THR A 28 8.70 -16.78 10.91
N ASP A 29 8.98 -16.25 9.73
CA ASP A 29 9.85 -15.09 9.48
C ASP A 29 9.11 -13.75 9.60
N TYR A 30 7.80 -13.76 9.88
CA TYR A 30 7.05 -12.55 10.17
C TYR A 30 7.54 -11.92 11.49
N GLN A 31 7.74 -10.60 11.49
CA GLN A 31 8.34 -9.88 12.61
C GLN A 31 7.59 -10.11 13.94
N ASP A 32 6.25 -10.18 13.89
CA ASP A 32 5.39 -10.32 15.06
C ASP A 32 4.92 -11.78 15.26
N TYR A 33 5.61 -12.75 14.65
CA TYR A 33 5.23 -14.17 14.75
C TYR A 33 5.24 -14.69 16.18
N ALA A 34 6.26 -14.30 16.96
CA ALA A 34 6.41 -14.74 18.35
C ALA A 34 5.23 -14.28 19.22
N ASP A 35 4.77 -13.05 19.02
CA ASP A 35 3.65 -12.46 19.74
C ASP A 35 2.35 -13.18 19.39
N LEU A 36 2.10 -13.40 18.08
CA LEU A 36 0.93 -14.17 17.62
C LEU A 36 0.92 -15.60 18.17
N LEU A 37 2.09 -16.24 18.28
CA LEU A 37 2.22 -17.57 18.86
C LEU A 37 1.88 -17.55 20.36
N GLN A 38 2.37 -16.56 21.09
CA GLN A 38 2.11 -16.40 22.52
C GLN A 38 0.61 -16.15 22.79
N ASP A 39 -0.01 -15.25 22.04
CA ASP A 39 -1.45 -14.96 22.11
C ASP A 39 -2.28 -16.21 21.79
N GLY A 40 -1.89 -16.94 20.73
CA GLY A 40 -2.57 -18.17 20.36
C GLY A 40 -2.47 -19.27 21.42
N VAL A 41 -1.34 -19.38 22.13
CA VAL A 41 -1.18 -20.30 23.27
C VAL A 41 -2.10 -19.87 24.43
N LEU A 42 -2.17 -18.58 24.75
CA LEU A 42 -3.03 -18.07 25.81
C LEU A 42 -4.52 -18.31 25.51
N ILE A 43 -4.93 -18.10 24.26
CA ILE A 43 -6.29 -18.40 23.80
C ILE A 43 -6.60 -19.88 23.99
N TYR A 44 -5.70 -20.76 23.55
CA TYR A 44 -5.91 -22.20 23.67
C TYR A 44 -5.96 -22.65 25.13
N ALA A 45 -5.03 -22.16 25.96
CA ALA A 45 -5.01 -22.45 27.39
C ALA A 45 -6.29 -21.99 28.09
N GLY A 46 -6.82 -20.82 27.73
CA GLY A 46 -8.12 -20.35 28.21
C GLY A 46 -9.28 -21.25 27.79
N MET A 47 -9.26 -21.78 26.57
CA MET A 47 -10.29 -22.72 26.12
C MET A 47 -10.25 -24.06 26.85
N LEU A 48 -9.06 -24.52 27.26
CA LEU A 48 -8.89 -25.70 28.09
C LEU A 48 -9.42 -25.51 29.53
N GLU A 49 -9.52 -24.27 30.02
CA GLU A 49 -10.21 -23.96 31.28
C GLU A 49 -11.73 -24.05 31.14
N GLU A 50 -12.27 -23.49 30.06
CA GLU A 50 -13.71 -23.34 29.85
C GLU A 50 -14.41 -24.67 29.50
N SER A 51 -13.69 -25.62 28.89
CA SER A 51 -14.23 -26.94 28.58
C SER A 51 -13.11 -27.96 28.43
N SER A 52 -13.43 -29.26 28.61
CA SER A 52 -12.51 -30.38 28.36
C SER A 52 -13.08 -31.44 27.39
N GLY A 53 -14.09 -31.06 26.60
CA GLY A 53 -14.78 -31.94 25.65
C GLY A 53 -13.93 -32.39 24.44
N GLU A 54 -14.33 -33.51 23.85
CA GLU A 54 -13.84 -33.97 22.54
C GLU A 54 -14.21 -32.92 21.48
N ASP A 55 -13.20 -32.18 20.99
CA ASP A 55 -13.22 -31.19 19.87
C ASP A 55 -12.67 -29.80 20.22
N ILE A 56 -12.18 -29.58 21.45
CA ILE A 56 -11.57 -28.28 21.83
C ILE A 56 -10.45 -27.88 20.88
N ASP A 57 -9.63 -28.82 20.44
CA ASP A 57 -8.53 -28.56 19.51
C ASP A 57 -9.02 -27.95 18.20
N LYS A 58 -10.13 -28.44 17.64
CA LYS A 58 -10.73 -27.89 16.41
C LYS A 58 -11.30 -26.50 16.65
N LEU A 59 -11.94 -26.28 17.80
CA LEU A 59 -12.49 -24.98 18.17
C LEU A 59 -11.38 -23.96 18.43
N ALA A 60 -10.33 -24.36 19.13
CA ALA A 60 -9.14 -23.56 19.39
C ALA A 60 -8.44 -23.18 18.09
N PHE A 61 -8.26 -24.14 17.19
CA PHE A 61 -7.69 -23.86 15.87
C PHE A 61 -8.47 -22.75 15.14
N LYS A 62 -9.81 -22.85 15.09
CA LYS A 62 -10.65 -21.82 14.47
C LYS A 62 -10.55 -20.49 15.20
N LYS A 63 -10.58 -20.49 16.54
CA LYS A 63 -10.53 -19.25 17.34
C LYS A 63 -9.20 -18.52 17.16
N ILE A 64 -8.08 -19.25 17.17
CA ILE A 64 -6.73 -18.71 16.94
C ILE A 64 -6.60 -18.19 15.51
N PHE A 65 -7.11 -18.91 14.52
CA PHE A 65 -7.10 -18.47 13.12
C PHE A 65 -7.84 -17.13 12.95
N TRP A 66 -9.06 -17.02 13.50
CA TRP A 66 -9.83 -15.78 13.43
C TRP A 66 -9.17 -14.63 14.19
N HIS A 67 -8.63 -14.91 15.37
CA HIS A 67 -7.89 -13.92 16.14
C HIS A 67 -6.68 -13.39 15.35
N THR A 68 -5.90 -14.28 14.74
CA THR A 68 -4.75 -13.92 13.90
C THR A 68 -5.19 -13.05 12.71
N LEU A 69 -6.26 -13.44 12.01
CA LEU A 69 -6.81 -12.63 10.91
C LEU A 69 -7.26 -11.24 11.37
N ASP A 70 -7.89 -11.14 12.54
CA ASP A 70 -8.36 -9.85 13.06
C ASP A 70 -7.19 -8.94 13.46
N GLU A 71 -6.11 -9.49 14.03
CA GLU A 71 -4.89 -8.71 14.28
C GLU A 71 -4.26 -8.21 12.98
N LEU A 72 -4.14 -9.06 11.96
CA LEU A 72 -3.65 -8.63 10.64
C LEU A 72 -4.52 -7.53 10.02
N ARG A 73 -5.86 -7.63 10.14
CA ARG A 73 -6.79 -6.58 9.70
C ARG A 73 -6.64 -5.28 10.49
N LYS A 74 -6.29 -5.33 11.78
CA LYS A 74 -6.02 -4.13 12.58
C LYS A 74 -4.73 -3.47 12.13
N ILE A 75 -3.69 -4.26 11.87
CA ILE A 75 -2.40 -3.77 11.37
C ILE A 75 -2.58 -3.12 10.01
N GLN A 76 -3.28 -3.78 9.08
CA GLN A 76 -3.59 -3.23 7.76
C GLN A 76 -4.34 -1.90 7.85
N ARG A 77 -5.43 -1.83 8.63
CA ARG A 77 -6.20 -0.58 8.81
C ARG A 77 -5.38 0.55 9.43
N ARG A 78 -4.40 0.25 10.28
CA ARG A 78 -3.47 1.24 10.84
C ARG A 78 -2.48 1.72 9.77
N SER A 79 -1.96 0.81 8.94
CA SER A 79 -1.10 1.16 7.81
C SER A 79 -1.81 2.08 6.83
N GLU A 80 -2.99 1.69 6.36
CA GLU A 80 -3.80 2.47 5.41
C GLU A 80 -4.09 3.88 5.93
N ARG A 81 -4.49 3.99 7.21
CA ARG A 81 -4.71 5.31 7.85
C ARG A 81 -3.43 6.15 7.94
N ASN A 82 -2.30 5.52 8.25
CA ASN A 82 -1.02 6.22 8.32
C ASN A 82 -0.55 6.66 6.94
N GLU A 83 -0.80 5.87 5.89
CA GLU A 83 -0.54 6.25 4.50
C GLU A 83 -1.38 7.46 4.08
N GLU A 84 -2.67 7.52 4.43
CA GLU A 84 -3.51 8.70 4.19
C GLU A 84 -2.92 9.98 4.84
N ILE A 85 -2.43 9.86 6.08
CA ILE A 85 -1.79 10.97 6.81
C ILE A 85 -0.45 11.36 6.16
N ASN A 86 0.38 10.39 5.80
CA ASN A 86 1.67 10.63 5.16
C ASN A 86 1.51 11.29 3.79
N ASN A 87 0.56 10.84 2.97
CA ASN A 87 0.23 11.46 1.68
C ASN A 87 -0.22 12.92 1.85
N GLY A 88 -0.98 13.23 2.91
CA GLY A 88 -1.33 14.61 3.25
C GLY A 88 -0.13 15.47 3.65
N THR A 89 0.95 14.85 4.13
CA THR A 89 2.19 15.51 4.56
C THR A 89 3.20 15.65 3.40
N GLU A 90 3.20 14.72 2.43
CA GLU A 90 4.02 14.77 1.21
C GLU A 90 3.67 15.94 0.28
N LEU A 91 2.41 16.40 0.29
CA LEU A 91 1.99 17.64 -0.38
C LEU A 91 2.71 18.90 0.14
N GLY A 92 3.29 18.86 1.34
CA GLY A 92 4.04 19.97 1.94
C GLY A 92 5.57 19.86 1.82
N THR A 93 6.11 18.77 1.28
CA THR A 93 7.56 18.47 1.32
C THR A 93 8.20 18.22 -0.04
N THR A 94 7.46 18.36 -1.14
CA THR A 94 8.13 18.52 -2.43
C THR A 94 8.79 19.89 -2.40
N GLU A 95 10.10 19.95 -2.11
CA GLU A 95 10.92 21.13 -2.37
C GLU A 95 10.73 21.47 -3.84
N VAL A 96 9.84 22.43 -4.09
CA VAL A 96 9.62 22.95 -5.42
C VAL A 96 10.92 23.61 -5.79
N ASP A 97 11.67 22.99 -6.68
CA ASP A 97 12.87 23.57 -7.25
C ASP A 97 12.44 24.78 -8.10
N TRP A 98 12.51 25.96 -7.47
CA TRP A 98 12.09 27.22 -8.06
C TRP A 98 12.90 27.56 -9.31
N ASP A 99 14.14 27.10 -9.40
CA ASP A 99 15.01 27.32 -10.56
C ASP A 99 14.47 26.53 -11.77
N ASN A 100 14.03 25.29 -11.57
CA ASN A 100 13.37 24.49 -12.60
C ASN A 100 12.07 25.15 -13.11
N LEU A 101 11.31 25.80 -12.23
CA LEU A 101 10.09 26.50 -12.64
C LEU A 101 10.37 27.76 -13.48
N VAL A 102 11.46 28.49 -13.18
CA VAL A 102 11.89 29.64 -13.98
C VAL A 102 12.34 29.20 -15.37
N VAL A 103 13.11 28.13 -15.47
CA VAL A 103 13.55 27.55 -16.74
C VAL A 103 12.35 27.08 -17.58
N LEU A 104 11.38 26.39 -16.96
CA LEU A 104 10.16 25.97 -17.64
C LEU A 104 9.34 27.16 -18.15
N LYS A 105 9.23 28.25 -17.38
CA LYS A 105 8.50 29.46 -17.80
C LYS A 105 9.08 30.06 -19.09
N ASP A 106 10.41 30.05 -19.24
CA ASP A 106 11.06 30.59 -20.44
C ASP A 106 11.05 29.63 -21.62
N GLU A 107 11.09 28.32 -21.38
CA GLU A 107 10.92 27.32 -22.44
C GLU A 107 9.49 27.24 -22.97
N VAL A 108 8.48 27.42 -22.11
CA VAL A 108 7.07 27.44 -22.53
C VAL A 108 6.79 28.56 -23.53
N LYS A 109 7.50 29.69 -23.45
CA LYS A 109 7.39 30.78 -24.45
C LYS A 109 7.93 30.41 -25.83
N LYS A 110 8.82 29.42 -25.90
CA LYS A 110 9.46 28.95 -27.15
C LYS A 110 8.69 27.80 -27.80
N LEU A 111 7.69 27.24 -27.12
CA LEU A 111 6.86 26.15 -27.63
C LEU A 111 5.94 26.63 -28.76
N LYS A 112 5.70 25.74 -29.71
CA LYS A 112 4.70 25.95 -30.76
C LYS A 112 3.29 25.87 -30.18
N GLU A 113 2.30 26.44 -30.87
CA GLU A 113 0.91 26.46 -30.41
C GLU A 113 0.37 25.06 -30.04
N THR A 114 0.69 24.05 -30.85
CA THR A 114 0.30 22.65 -30.59
C THR A 114 1.05 22.01 -29.41
N GLU A 115 2.31 22.37 -29.22
CA GLU A 115 3.12 21.93 -28.07
C GLU A 115 2.63 22.59 -26.77
N ARG A 116 2.25 23.87 -26.84
CA ARG A 116 1.70 24.64 -25.72
C ARG A 116 0.34 24.11 -25.30
N LEU A 117 -0.55 23.83 -26.25
CA LEU A 117 -1.84 23.19 -25.97
C LEU A 117 -1.64 21.85 -25.26
N LEU A 118 -0.69 21.02 -25.73
CA LEU A 118 -0.39 19.74 -25.10
C LEU A 118 0.27 19.90 -23.72
N PHE A 119 1.09 20.93 -23.53
CA PHE A 119 1.69 21.22 -22.23
C PHE A 119 0.63 21.62 -21.19
N PHE A 120 -0.24 22.58 -21.51
CA PHE A 120 -1.22 23.06 -20.55
C PHE A 120 -2.41 22.11 -20.37
N GLU A 121 -3.00 21.61 -21.45
CA GLU A 121 -4.24 20.82 -21.36
C GLU A 121 -3.98 19.35 -21.00
N HIS A 122 -2.92 18.74 -21.55
CA HIS A 122 -2.62 17.33 -21.30
C HIS A 122 -1.68 17.12 -20.11
N LEU A 123 -0.53 17.81 -20.06
CA LEU A 123 0.46 17.57 -19.01
C LEU A 123 0.07 18.20 -17.67
N LEU A 124 -0.43 19.44 -17.67
CA LEU A 124 -0.88 20.11 -16.44
C LEU A 124 -2.35 19.85 -16.13
N GLY A 125 -3.23 19.94 -17.14
CA GLY A 125 -4.68 19.78 -16.99
C GLY A 125 -5.19 18.33 -16.98
N GLN A 126 -4.31 17.34 -17.15
CA GLN A 126 -4.61 15.90 -17.18
C GLN A 126 -5.72 15.47 -18.17
N ARG A 127 -6.01 16.26 -19.21
CA ARG A 127 -7.00 15.88 -20.23
C ARG A 127 -6.45 14.82 -21.16
N GLU A 128 -7.31 13.96 -21.71
CA GLU A 128 -6.85 12.94 -22.63
C GLU A 128 -6.39 13.51 -23.99
N VAL A 129 -5.33 12.94 -24.54
CA VAL A 129 -4.81 13.26 -25.89
C VAL A 129 -5.89 13.13 -26.97
N THR A 130 -6.82 12.18 -26.79
CA THR A 130 -7.97 11.91 -27.66
C THR A 130 -8.91 13.10 -27.75
N ALA A 131 -9.18 13.79 -26.64
CA ALA A 131 -10.04 14.98 -26.61
C ALA A 131 -9.38 16.21 -27.26
N LEU A 132 -8.04 16.25 -27.32
CA LEU A 132 -7.28 17.37 -27.88
C LEU A 132 -7.08 17.28 -29.40
N VAL A 133 -7.47 16.18 -30.02
CA VAL A 133 -7.36 15.98 -31.48
C VAL A 133 -8.17 17.01 -32.26
N GLU A 134 -9.40 17.27 -31.81
CA GLU A 134 -10.31 18.23 -32.46
C GLU A 134 -9.81 19.67 -32.31
N GLN A 135 -9.31 20.03 -31.12
CA GLN A 135 -8.79 21.37 -30.83
C GLN A 135 -7.46 21.66 -31.52
N ALA A 136 -6.60 20.65 -31.68
CA ALA A 136 -5.30 20.80 -32.33
C ALA A 136 -5.38 20.67 -33.86
N GLY A 137 -6.53 20.28 -34.42
CA GLY A 137 -6.73 20.11 -35.87
C GLY A 137 -5.79 19.07 -36.52
N CYS A 138 -5.22 18.15 -35.74
CA CYS A 138 -4.16 17.23 -36.17
C CYS A 138 -4.51 15.78 -35.81
N SER A 139 -3.99 14.81 -36.58
CA SER A 139 -4.20 13.39 -36.25
C SER A 139 -3.63 13.01 -34.88
N ARG A 140 -4.27 12.05 -34.18
CA ARG A 140 -3.80 11.50 -32.90
C ARG A 140 -2.33 11.02 -32.96
N ARG A 141 -1.92 10.44 -34.09
CA ARG A 141 -0.54 9.98 -34.30
C ARG A 141 0.46 11.14 -34.33
N THR A 142 0.08 12.24 -34.96
CA THR A 142 0.86 13.48 -34.96
C THR A 142 0.96 14.06 -33.55
N LEU A 143 -0.16 14.12 -32.81
CA LEU A 143 -0.19 14.65 -31.45
C LEU A 143 0.71 13.84 -30.49
N GLN A 144 0.69 12.52 -30.59
CA GLN A 144 1.55 11.63 -29.81
C GLN A 144 3.04 11.83 -30.13
N ARG A 145 3.37 12.07 -31.40
CA ARG A 145 4.75 12.41 -31.80
C ARG A 145 5.18 13.75 -31.21
N VAL A 146 4.33 14.78 -31.32
CA VAL A 146 4.57 16.10 -30.74
C VAL A 146 4.72 16.01 -29.22
N LYS A 147 3.91 15.19 -28.53
CA LYS A 147 4.06 14.90 -27.09
C LYS A 147 5.44 14.34 -26.77
N LYS A 148 5.89 13.34 -27.53
CA LYS A 148 7.21 12.73 -27.32
C LYS A 148 8.33 13.76 -27.51
N ASP A 149 8.24 14.56 -28.57
CA ASP A 149 9.24 15.60 -28.88
C ASP A 149 9.24 16.71 -27.82
N LEU A 150 8.06 17.10 -27.31
CA LEU A 150 7.89 18.06 -26.21
C LEU A 150 8.56 17.56 -24.93
N LEU A 151 8.29 16.31 -24.52
CA LEU A 151 8.90 15.73 -23.31
C LEU A 151 10.42 15.67 -23.41
N LEU A 152 10.97 15.36 -24.58
CA LEU A 152 12.41 15.36 -24.81
C LEU A 152 13.01 16.78 -24.72
N LYS A 153 12.31 17.80 -25.23
CA LYS A 153 12.74 19.20 -25.11
C LYS A 153 12.74 19.68 -23.67
N LEU A 154 11.64 19.44 -22.94
CA LEU A 154 11.50 19.85 -21.54
C LEU A 154 12.55 19.16 -20.65
N ARG A 155 12.78 17.87 -20.87
CA ARG A 155 13.83 17.13 -20.15
C ARG A 155 15.22 17.72 -20.38
N LYS A 156 15.58 18.02 -21.63
CA LYS A 156 16.87 18.65 -21.96
C LYS A 156 17.03 20.06 -21.38
N ALA A 157 15.92 20.77 -21.18
CA ALA A 157 15.95 22.09 -20.58
C ALA A 157 16.14 22.02 -19.05
N LEU A 158 15.59 21.00 -18.40
CA LEU A 158 15.70 20.77 -16.95
C LEU A 158 17.01 20.09 -16.53
N GLU A 159 17.68 19.38 -17.43
CA GLU A 159 19.01 18.77 -17.19
C GLU A 159 20.19 19.74 -17.45
N LYS A 160 19.90 21.02 -17.73
CA LYS A 160 20.90 22.08 -17.97
C LYS A 160 21.04 22.99 -16.76
#